data_AF-A0A7V9ZVA6-F1
#
_entry.id   AF-A0A7V9ZVA6-F1
#
_cell.length_a   1.000
_cell.length_b   1.000
_cell.length_c   1.000
_cell.angle_alpha   90.00
_cell.angle_beta   90.00
_cell.angle_gamma   90.00
#
_symmetry.space_group_name_H-M   'P 1'
#
loop_
_entity.id
_entity.type
_entity.pdbx_description
1 polymer ?
#
loop_
_entity_poly.entity_id
_entity_poly.type
_entity_poly.pdbx_seq_one_letter_code
_entity_poly.pdbx_strand_id
1 'polypeptide(L)'
;MRVGRREVRLCLVVDRQSLTKRAWERLTVTAAEAGVDAIDSAEKTEYTDNETHGSTKEPRSRAAHVANWRMRLLELDVLREVVHNRPDGSWMVLDGSLGKEFRQAEFPDGFIGVIKNFTKEVLFELPGGRGATKQVDLHTLIAKLPVAHRTAVFGRPDGRVAFWYVRLRGPIELDYPLMGVIKAEVPLGAGQYLDSELVDRLSRCLVAERTVAAPGRDPRWHAHLYPIHLAERAIRTAFVSHTVLRAAVKWPRITA
;
A
#
# COMPACT_ATOMS: atom_id res chain seq x y z
N MET A 1 4.73 -15.91 -15.33
CA MET A 1 4.99 -15.38 -13.98
C MET A 1 5.25 -16.58 -13.07
N ARG A 2 6.42 -16.66 -12.45
CA ARG A 2 6.69 -17.64 -11.38
C ARG A 2 6.39 -16.95 -10.05
N VAL A 3 5.50 -17.53 -9.25
CA VAL A 3 5.24 -17.03 -7.89
C VAL A 3 6.41 -17.49 -7.03
N GLY A 4 7.23 -16.55 -6.53
CA GLY A 4 8.38 -16.87 -5.68
C GLY A 4 7.96 -17.41 -4.32
N ARG A 5 7.02 -16.72 -3.65
CA ARG A 5 6.42 -17.13 -2.38
C ARG A 5 5.00 -16.60 -2.28
N ARG A 6 4.14 -17.34 -1.58
CA ARG A 6 2.78 -16.93 -1.21
C ARG A 6 2.49 -17.42 0.20
N GLU A 7 2.01 -16.51 1.04
CA GLU A 7 1.55 -16.82 2.39
C GLU A 7 0.12 -16.32 2.59
N VAL A 8 -0.72 -17.12 3.23
CA VAL A 8 -2.11 -16.80 3.53
C VAL A 8 -2.35 -17.15 4.99
N ARG A 9 -2.85 -16.19 5.76
CA ARG A 9 -3.26 -16.38 7.16
C ARG A 9 -4.71 -15.98 7.34
N LEU A 10 -5.44 -16.73 8.17
CA LEU A 10 -6.79 -16.39 8.57
C LEU A 10 -6.72 -15.68 9.91
N CYS A 11 -7.29 -14.48 9.98
CA CYS A 11 -7.29 -13.67 11.19
C CYS A 11 -8.73 -13.43 11.64
N LEU A 12 -9.01 -13.69 12.91
CA LEU A 12 -10.25 -13.33 13.58
C LEU A 12 -10.01 -12.10 14.45
N VAL A 13 -10.43 -10.94 13.97
CA VAL A 13 -10.24 -9.67 14.67
C VAL A 13 -11.48 -9.35 15.51
N VAL A 14 -11.30 -9.23 16.83
CA VAL A 14 -12.39 -9.07 17.80
C VAL A 14 -12.10 -7.93 18.76
N ASP A 15 -13.13 -7.24 19.23
CA ASP A 15 -12.98 -6.29 20.33
C ASP A 15 -12.85 -7.03 21.66
N ARG A 16 -11.63 -7.08 22.20
CA ARG A 16 -11.38 -7.75 23.49
C ARG A 16 -12.20 -7.14 24.62
N GLN A 17 -12.50 -5.84 24.59
CA GLN A 17 -13.30 -5.19 25.64
C GLN A 17 -14.75 -5.69 25.67
N SER A 18 -15.23 -6.24 24.56
CA SER A 18 -16.57 -6.85 24.47
C SER A 18 -16.62 -8.29 25.03
N LEU A 19 -15.48 -8.86 25.42
CA LEU A 19 -15.36 -10.24 25.89
C LEU A 19 -14.86 -10.33 27.32
N THR A 20 -15.34 -11.33 28.06
CA THR A 20 -14.73 -11.69 29.35
C THR A 20 -13.35 -12.30 29.12
N LYS A 21 -12.45 -12.19 30.11
CA LYS A 21 -11.10 -12.79 30.06
C LYS A 21 -11.16 -14.28 29.68
N ARG A 22 -12.07 -15.03 30.32
CA ARG A 22 -12.28 -16.46 30.04
C ARG A 22 -12.76 -16.72 28.62
N ALA A 23 -13.64 -15.86 28.08
CA ALA A 23 -14.10 -15.98 26.70
C ALA A 23 -12.97 -15.72 25.70
N TRP A 24 -12.13 -14.71 25.96
CA TRP A 24 -10.95 -14.41 25.15
C TRP A 24 -9.92 -15.54 25.14
N GLU A 25 -9.61 -16.12 26.30
CA GLU A 25 -8.66 -17.23 26.42
C GLU A 25 -9.17 -18.46 25.65
N ARG A 26 -10.45 -18.83 25.83
CA ARG A 26 -11.07 -19.93 25.08
C ARG A 26 -11.09 -19.66 23.58
N LEU A 27 -11.41 -18.43 23.17
CA LEU A 27 -11.42 -18.02 21.77
C LEU A 27 -10.04 -18.19 21.15
N THR A 28 -9.00 -17.71 21.84
CA THR A 28 -7.60 -17.78 21.36
C THR A 28 -7.16 -19.23 21.16
N VAL A 29 -7.45 -20.11 22.12
CA VAL A 29 -7.13 -21.55 22.01
C VAL A 29 -7.89 -22.20 20.85
N THR A 30 -9.20 -21.98 20.79
CA THR A 30 -10.06 -22.59 19.75
C THR A 30 -9.68 -22.09 18.35
N ALA A 31 -9.35 -20.81 18.23
CA ALA A 31 -8.92 -20.21 16.96
C ALA A 31 -7.57 -20.80 16.52
N ALA A 32 -6.61 -20.93 17.44
CA ALA A 32 -5.30 -21.53 17.15
C ALA A 32 -5.43 -23.00 16.69
N GLU A 33 -6.28 -23.79 17.34
CA GLU A 33 -6.58 -25.17 16.93
C GLU A 33 -7.19 -25.25 15.51
N ALA A 34 -7.92 -24.22 15.09
CA ALA A 34 -8.49 -24.09 13.75
C ALA A 34 -7.53 -23.45 12.72
N GLY A 35 -6.29 -23.13 13.12
CA GLY A 35 -5.33 -22.42 12.25
C GLY A 35 -5.70 -20.96 11.98
N VAL A 36 -6.40 -20.31 12.92
CA VAL A 36 -6.85 -18.91 12.83
C VAL A 36 -6.21 -18.09 13.94
N ASP A 37 -5.63 -16.96 13.58
CA ASP A 37 -5.05 -16.02 14.54
C ASP A 37 -6.16 -15.15 15.15
N ALA A 38 -6.41 -15.29 16.45
CA ALA A 38 -7.32 -14.40 17.19
C ALA A 38 -6.59 -13.11 17.58
N ILE A 39 -7.12 -11.96 17.17
CA ILE A 39 -6.44 -10.67 17.29
C ILE A 39 -7.36 -9.63 17.93
N ASP A 40 -6.82 -8.84 18.85
CA ASP A 40 -7.55 -7.72 19.43
C ASP A 40 -7.63 -6.56 18.43
N SER A 41 -8.84 -6.10 18.15
CA SER A 41 -9.08 -4.90 17.35
C SER A 41 -8.51 -3.62 17.97
N ALA A 42 -8.16 -3.62 19.25
CA ALA A 42 -7.46 -2.52 19.92
C ALA A 42 -5.93 -2.71 19.98
N GLU A 43 -5.37 -3.73 19.31
CA GLU A 43 -3.93 -3.92 19.22
C GLU A 43 -3.25 -2.65 18.69
N LYS A 44 -2.20 -2.20 19.38
CA LYS A 44 -1.42 -1.05 18.93
C LYS A 44 -0.68 -1.39 17.64
N THR A 45 -1.05 -0.72 16.58
CA THR A 45 -0.40 -0.70 15.27
C THR A 45 0.24 0.67 15.02
N GLU A 46 1.18 0.77 14.08
CA GLU A 46 1.72 2.08 13.69
C GLU A 46 0.64 3.06 13.17
N TYR A 47 -0.50 2.55 12.69
CA TYR A 47 -1.64 3.36 12.25
C TYR A 47 -2.56 3.83 13.40
N THR A 48 -2.49 3.18 14.57
CA THR A 48 -3.32 3.49 15.75
C THR A 48 -2.53 4.15 16.88
N ASP A 49 -1.21 4.30 16.74
CA ASP A 49 -0.32 4.88 17.76
C ASP A 49 -0.36 6.42 17.82
N ASN A 50 -1.09 7.08 16.91
CA ASN A 50 -1.43 8.48 17.10
C ASN A 50 -2.57 8.55 18.14
N GLU A 51 -2.30 9.13 19.30
CA GLU A 51 -3.17 9.21 20.50
C GLU A 51 -4.60 9.74 20.24
N THR A 52 -4.85 10.33 19.07
CA THR A 52 -6.17 10.81 18.61
C THR A 52 -7.04 9.74 17.93
N HIS A 53 -6.50 8.57 17.58
CA HIS A 53 -7.12 7.60 16.66
C HIS A 53 -7.61 6.28 17.28
N GLY A 54 -7.23 5.98 18.54
CA GLY A 54 -7.40 4.65 19.13
C GLY A 54 -8.79 4.32 19.72
N SER A 55 -9.49 5.30 20.32
CA SER A 55 -10.73 5.02 21.07
C SER A 55 -12.03 5.55 20.44
N THR A 56 -11.95 6.47 19.47
CA THR A 56 -13.12 7.15 18.87
C THR A 56 -13.62 6.51 17.58
N LYS A 57 -12.90 5.54 17.00
CA LYS A 57 -13.32 4.84 15.78
C LYS A 57 -14.16 3.61 16.09
N GLU A 58 -15.19 3.40 15.27
CA GLU A 58 -16.04 2.21 15.32
C GLU A 58 -15.21 0.90 15.25
N PRO A 59 -15.60 -0.17 15.97
CA PRO A 59 -14.86 -1.43 16.03
C PRO A 59 -14.52 -2.04 14.66
N ARG A 60 -15.42 -1.89 13.66
CA ARG A 60 -15.20 -2.37 12.29
C ARG A 60 -14.05 -1.65 11.60
N SER A 61 -13.94 -0.33 11.79
CA SER A 61 -12.84 0.46 11.23
C SER A 61 -11.52 0.03 11.84
N ARG A 62 -11.47 -0.14 13.17
CA ARG A 62 -10.29 -0.65 13.88
C ARG A 62 -9.88 -2.03 13.39
N ALA A 63 -10.83 -2.94 13.22
CA ALA A 63 -10.56 -4.28 12.72
C ALA A 63 -9.94 -4.27 11.30
N ALA A 64 -10.41 -3.40 10.40
CA ALA A 64 -9.82 -3.23 9.08
C ALA A 64 -8.38 -2.69 9.15
N HIS A 65 -8.10 -1.72 10.03
CA HIS A 65 -6.75 -1.21 10.25
C HIS A 65 -5.79 -2.29 10.76
N VAL A 66 -6.22 -3.10 11.74
CA VAL A 66 -5.43 -4.22 12.26
C VAL A 66 -5.18 -5.26 11.17
N ALA A 67 -6.19 -5.61 10.37
CA ALA A 67 -6.01 -6.54 9.25
C ALA A 67 -5.00 -6.03 8.21
N ASN A 68 -5.07 -4.75 7.84
CA ASN A 68 -4.11 -4.12 6.92
C ASN A 68 -2.69 -4.13 7.51
N TRP A 69 -2.55 -3.86 8.81
CA TRP A 69 -1.26 -3.92 9.50
C TRP A 69 -0.68 -5.34 9.49
N ARG A 70 -1.51 -6.36 9.76
CA ARG A 70 -1.09 -7.77 9.70
C ARG A 70 -0.68 -8.19 8.29
N MET A 71 -1.40 -7.75 7.27
CA MET A 71 -1.00 -7.93 5.87
C MET A 71 0.35 -7.25 5.59
N ARG A 72 0.56 -6.04 6.10
CA ARG A 72 1.84 -5.32 5.96
C ARG A 72 3.01 -6.06 6.61
N LEU A 73 2.81 -6.65 7.78
CA LEU A 73 3.85 -7.48 8.42
C LEU A 73 4.21 -8.69 7.57
N LEU A 74 3.22 -9.37 6.98
CA LEU A 74 3.46 -10.48 6.05
C LEU A 74 4.21 -10.02 4.79
N GLU A 75 3.88 -8.86 4.25
CA GLU A 75 4.60 -8.27 3.12
C GLU A 75 6.09 -8.06 3.47
N LEU A 76 6.39 -7.56 4.67
CA LEU A 76 7.76 -7.37 5.14
C LEU A 76 8.51 -8.68 5.33
N ASP A 77 7.87 -9.70 5.87
CA ASP A 77 8.49 -11.02 6.05
C ASP A 77 8.83 -11.66 4.69
N VAL A 78 7.92 -11.57 3.71
CA VAL A 78 8.20 -12.00 2.34
C VAL A 78 9.31 -11.16 1.72
N LEU A 79 9.33 -9.85 1.97
CA LEU A 79 10.34 -8.94 1.43
C LEU A 79 11.74 -9.27 1.93
N ARG A 80 11.90 -9.55 3.22
CA ARG A 80 13.17 -9.94 3.86
C ARG A 80 13.77 -11.20 3.27
N GLU A 81 12.95 -12.15 2.84
CA GLU A 81 13.44 -13.36 2.20
C GLU A 81 13.83 -13.15 0.74
N VAL A 82 13.07 -12.30 0.03
CA VAL A 82 13.28 -12.07 -1.41
C VAL A 82 14.44 -11.09 -1.67
N VAL A 83 14.71 -10.16 -0.75
CA VAL A 83 15.75 -9.13 -0.94
C VAL A 83 17.15 -9.74 -1.12
N HIS A 84 17.45 -10.86 -0.45
CA HIS A 84 18.74 -11.54 -0.54
C HIS A 84 18.98 -12.23 -1.89
N ASN A 85 17.90 -12.58 -2.60
CA ASN A 85 17.96 -13.26 -3.90
C ASN A 85 17.65 -12.31 -5.07
N ARG A 86 17.67 -11.00 -4.83
CA ARG A 86 17.38 -9.99 -5.84
C ARG A 86 18.49 -9.98 -6.90
N PRO A 87 18.16 -10.11 -8.21
CA PRO A 87 19.15 -9.97 -9.27
C PRO A 87 19.84 -8.61 -9.24
N ASP A 88 21.14 -8.59 -9.56
CA ASP A 88 21.92 -7.35 -9.60
C ASP A 88 21.30 -6.33 -10.56
N GLY A 89 21.27 -5.07 -10.12
CA GLY A 89 20.69 -3.96 -10.90
C GLY A 89 19.16 -3.95 -11.00
N SER A 90 18.46 -4.92 -10.40
CA SER A 90 16.98 -4.94 -10.39
C SER A 90 16.38 -4.12 -9.26
N TRP A 91 15.15 -3.64 -9.48
CA TRP A 91 14.37 -2.87 -8.50
C TRP A 91 13.15 -3.66 -8.06
N MET A 92 12.84 -3.58 -6.78
CA MET A 92 11.63 -4.19 -6.20
C MET A 92 10.52 -3.15 -6.13
N VAL A 93 9.39 -3.48 -6.73
CA VAL A 93 8.19 -2.64 -6.75
C VAL A 93 7.24 -3.10 -5.64
N LEU A 94 6.85 -2.19 -4.77
CA LEU A 94 5.89 -2.42 -3.70
C LEU A 94 4.57 -1.72 -4.04
N ASP A 95 3.45 -2.42 -3.87
CA ASP A 95 2.12 -1.80 -4.01
C ASP A 95 1.75 -1.12 -2.68
N GLY A 96 1.83 0.20 -2.64
CA GLY A 96 1.59 0.99 -1.44
C GLY A 96 2.71 1.95 -1.09
N SER A 97 2.45 2.77 -0.07
CA SER A 97 3.41 3.77 0.43
C SER A 97 4.62 3.09 1.04
N LEU A 98 5.77 3.77 0.96
CA LEU A 98 6.89 3.45 1.84
C LEU A 98 6.58 4.02 3.22
N GLY A 99 6.36 3.12 4.18
CA GLY A 99 6.05 3.43 5.56
C GLY A 99 7.30 3.68 6.38
N LYS A 100 7.15 3.60 7.70
CA LYS A 100 8.24 3.86 8.64
C LYS A 100 9.33 2.79 8.62
N GLU A 101 8.94 1.58 8.28
CA GLU A 101 9.73 0.36 8.19
C GLU A 101 10.80 0.43 7.07
N PHE A 102 10.53 1.15 5.98
CA PHE A 102 11.49 1.39 4.90
C PHE A 102 12.49 2.52 5.22
N ARG A 103 12.36 3.16 6.39
CA ARG A 103 13.27 4.21 6.87
C ARG A 103 14.42 3.68 7.71
N GLN A 104 14.38 2.39 8.08
CA GLN A 104 15.45 1.73 8.82
C GLN A 104 16.44 1.16 7.79
N ALA A 105 17.74 1.18 8.12
CA ALA A 105 18.84 0.65 7.29
C ALA A 105 18.73 -0.87 6.98
N GLU A 106 17.60 -1.49 7.30
CA GLU A 106 17.26 -2.89 7.08
C GLU A 106 16.99 -3.19 5.60
N PHE A 107 16.53 -2.21 4.82
CA PHE A 107 16.28 -2.37 3.39
C PHE A 107 17.29 -1.55 2.57
N PRO A 108 18.23 -2.19 1.85
CA PRO A 108 19.20 -1.49 1.01
C PRO A 108 18.52 -0.79 -0.17
N ASP A 109 19.25 0.04 -0.93
CA ASP A 109 18.73 0.71 -2.12
C ASP A 109 18.06 -0.27 -3.11
N GLY A 110 17.19 0.26 -3.99
CA GLY A 110 16.53 -0.51 -5.05
C GLY A 110 15.09 -0.92 -4.74
N PHE A 111 14.38 -0.13 -3.95
CA PHE A 111 12.93 -0.26 -3.72
C PHE A 111 12.18 0.95 -4.27
N ILE A 112 11.00 0.70 -4.85
CA ILE A 112 10.08 1.74 -5.26
C ILE A 112 8.66 1.40 -4.78
N GLY A 113 8.10 2.25 -3.94
CA GLY A 113 6.70 2.21 -3.56
C GLY A 113 5.85 2.85 -4.66
N VAL A 114 4.80 2.17 -5.08
CA VAL A 114 3.83 2.66 -6.06
C VAL A 114 2.49 2.82 -5.37
N ILE A 115 2.01 4.06 -5.29
CA ILE A 115 0.77 4.41 -4.62
C ILE A 115 -0.26 4.83 -5.65
N LYS A 116 -1.37 4.08 -5.71
CA LYS A 116 -2.52 4.33 -6.59
C LYS A 116 -3.56 5.26 -5.95
N ASN A 117 -3.55 5.37 -4.62
CA ASN A 117 -4.46 6.22 -3.86
C ASN A 117 -3.67 7.05 -2.84
N PHE A 118 -3.62 8.36 -3.06
CA PHE A 118 -2.81 9.30 -2.29
C PHE A 118 -3.64 10.52 -1.88
N THR A 119 -3.21 11.21 -0.83
CA THR A 119 -3.89 12.43 -0.37
C THR A 119 -3.86 13.51 -1.45
N LYS A 120 -4.99 14.19 -1.62
CA LYS A 120 -5.18 15.27 -2.60
C LYS A 120 -4.80 16.64 -2.03
N GLU A 121 -4.76 16.73 -0.70
CA GLU A 121 -4.50 17.93 0.07
C GLU A 121 -2.99 18.12 0.27
N VAL A 122 -2.24 18.18 -0.83
CA VAL A 122 -0.81 18.44 -0.82
C VAL A 122 -0.54 19.75 -1.54
N LEU A 123 0.17 20.65 -0.85
CA LEU A 123 0.70 21.89 -1.40
C LEU A 123 2.19 21.74 -1.65
N PHE A 124 2.62 22.14 -2.85
CA PHE A 124 4.01 22.10 -3.28
C PHE A 124 4.54 23.52 -3.38
N GLU A 125 5.74 23.73 -2.86
CA GLU A 125 6.49 24.96 -3.05
C GLU A 125 7.45 24.79 -4.23
N LEU A 126 7.20 25.54 -5.30
CA LEU A 126 8.01 25.52 -6.50
C LEU A 126 8.76 26.85 -6.64
N PRO A 127 10.00 26.84 -7.17
CA PRO A 127 10.69 28.06 -7.56
C PRO A 127 9.88 28.83 -8.60
N GLY A 128 9.56 30.08 -8.30
CA GLY A 128 8.88 31.02 -9.20
C GLY A 128 9.84 31.99 -9.88
N GLY A 129 9.28 32.88 -10.71
CA GLY A 129 10.05 33.94 -11.35
C GLY A 129 10.56 34.98 -10.33
N ARG A 130 11.76 35.54 -10.57
CA ARG A 130 12.39 36.60 -9.75
C ARG A 130 12.59 36.24 -8.27
N GLY A 131 12.85 34.96 -7.97
CA GLY A 131 13.14 34.50 -6.61
C GLY A 131 11.90 34.37 -5.70
N ALA A 132 10.70 34.52 -6.24
CA ALA A 132 9.47 34.25 -5.49
C ALA A 132 9.20 32.74 -5.43
N THR A 133 8.66 32.25 -4.32
CA THR A 133 8.14 30.88 -4.22
C THR A 133 6.68 30.86 -4.65
N LYS A 134 6.29 29.87 -5.48
CA LYS A 134 4.90 29.65 -5.88
C LYS A 134 4.37 28.39 -5.21
N GLN A 135 3.26 28.52 -4.50
CA GLN A 135 2.50 27.37 -4.01
C GLN A 135 1.60 26.83 -5.12
N VAL A 136 1.63 25.51 -5.31
CA VAL A 136 0.85 24.79 -6.32
C VAL A 136 0.22 23.58 -5.65
N ASP A 137 -1.10 23.42 -5.77
CA ASP A 137 -1.78 22.22 -5.31
C ASP A 137 -1.53 21.02 -6.23
N LEU A 138 -1.78 19.81 -5.72
CA LEU A 138 -1.60 18.58 -6.49
C LEU A 138 -2.42 18.55 -7.78
N HIS A 139 -3.65 19.06 -7.75
CA HIS A 139 -4.54 19.05 -8.92
C HIS A 139 -3.94 19.86 -10.07
N THR A 140 -3.47 21.05 -9.78
CA THR A 140 -2.83 21.98 -10.72
C THR A 140 -1.52 21.39 -11.24
N LEU A 141 -0.72 20.78 -10.34
CA LEU A 141 0.55 20.16 -10.71
C LEU A 141 0.36 19.05 -11.75
N ILE A 142 -0.64 18.20 -11.57
CA ILE A 142 -0.85 17.04 -12.46
C ILE A 142 -1.79 17.32 -13.63
N ALA A 143 -2.67 18.33 -13.56
CA ALA A 143 -3.67 18.59 -14.60
C ALA A 143 -3.05 18.79 -15.99
N LYS A 144 -1.85 19.37 -16.04
CA LYS A 144 -1.09 19.61 -17.26
C LYS A 144 -0.02 18.55 -17.54
N LEU A 145 0.08 17.50 -16.72
CA LEU A 145 1.09 16.47 -16.85
C LEU A 145 0.73 15.52 -18.02
N PRO A 146 1.49 15.53 -19.14
CA PRO A 146 1.16 14.71 -20.30
C PRO A 146 1.35 13.21 -20.03
N VAL A 147 0.77 12.37 -20.87
CA VAL A 147 0.95 10.90 -20.78
C VAL A 147 2.43 10.54 -20.88
N ALA A 148 2.85 9.55 -20.09
CA ALA A 148 4.22 9.08 -19.98
C ALA A 148 5.23 10.12 -19.42
N HIS A 149 4.74 11.23 -18.84
CA HIS A 149 5.59 12.21 -18.18
C HIS A 149 5.50 12.08 -16.65
N ARG A 150 6.51 12.64 -15.99
CA ARG A 150 6.59 12.75 -14.54
C ARG A 150 6.68 14.20 -14.08
N THR A 151 6.34 14.43 -12.82
CA THR A 151 6.63 15.70 -12.14
C THR A 151 8.12 15.78 -11.77
N ALA A 152 8.52 16.94 -11.24
CA ALA A 152 9.72 17.04 -10.42
C ALA A 152 9.65 16.08 -9.22
N VAL A 153 10.81 15.80 -8.64
CA VAL A 153 10.95 15.02 -7.42
C VAL A 153 10.81 15.94 -6.22
N PHE A 154 10.05 15.48 -5.23
CA PHE A 154 9.80 16.16 -3.96
C PHE A 154 10.31 15.29 -2.81
N GLY A 155 10.84 15.93 -1.76
CA GLY A 155 11.15 15.25 -0.51
C GLY A 155 9.98 15.28 0.46
N ARG A 156 9.79 14.23 1.25
CA ARG A 156 8.97 14.34 2.47
C ARG A 156 9.67 15.27 3.48
N PRO A 157 8.91 15.92 4.39
CA PRO A 157 9.49 16.81 5.40
C PRO A 157 10.56 16.15 6.29
N ASP A 158 10.54 14.84 6.45
CA ASP A 158 11.54 14.08 7.20
C ASP A 158 12.86 13.85 6.43
N GLY A 159 12.92 14.22 5.15
CA GLY A 159 14.10 14.09 4.30
C GLY A 159 14.49 12.65 3.95
N ARG A 160 13.64 11.65 4.27
CA ARG A 160 13.99 10.22 4.16
C ARG A 160 13.30 9.50 3.01
N VAL A 161 12.36 10.17 2.35
CA VAL A 161 11.65 9.62 1.20
C VAL A 161 11.55 10.70 0.16
N ALA A 162 11.95 10.34 -1.06
CA ALA A 162 11.69 11.15 -2.23
C ALA A 162 10.51 10.58 -3.00
N PHE A 163 9.72 11.45 -3.61
CA PHE A 163 8.52 11.05 -4.32
C PHE A 163 8.23 11.94 -5.51
N TRP A 164 7.53 11.39 -6.50
CA TRP A 164 7.06 12.11 -7.67
C TRP A 164 5.79 11.46 -8.21
N TYR A 165 5.15 12.10 -9.19
CA TYR A 165 3.96 11.57 -9.84
C TYR A 165 4.27 11.21 -11.28
N VAL A 166 3.71 10.09 -11.75
CA VAL A 166 3.86 9.60 -13.11
C VAL A 166 2.48 9.44 -13.74
N ARG A 167 2.28 10.04 -14.91
CA ARG A 167 1.06 9.93 -15.71
C ARG A 167 1.13 8.69 -16.59
N LEU A 168 0.44 7.62 -16.21
CA LEU A 168 0.33 6.40 -17.01
C LEU A 168 -0.62 6.57 -18.19
N ARG A 169 -1.77 7.23 -17.97
CA ARG A 169 -2.88 7.38 -18.94
C ARG A 169 -3.42 8.80 -18.95
N GLY A 170 -3.97 9.23 -20.09
CA GLY A 170 -4.31 10.64 -20.35
C GLY A 170 -5.70 11.04 -19.87
N PRO A 171 -5.92 12.34 -19.58
CA PRO A 171 -7.16 12.83 -18.99
C PRO A 171 -8.38 12.75 -19.93
N ILE A 172 -8.17 12.57 -21.24
CA ILE A 172 -9.26 12.51 -22.26
C ILE A 172 -10.11 11.24 -22.11
N GLU A 173 -9.57 10.18 -21.50
CA GLU A 173 -10.25 8.88 -21.35
C GLU A 173 -10.65 8.58 -19.90
N LEU A 174 -10.67 9.59 -19.01
CA LEU A 174 -10.74 9.39 -17.57
C LEU A 174 -11.73 10.33 -16.88
N ASP A 175 -12.44 9.82 -15.87
CA ASP A 175 -13.54 10.51 -15.18
C ASP A 175 -13.08 11.69 -14.30
N TYR A 176 -11.82 11.71 -13.83
CA TYR A 176 -11.27 12.82 -13.06
C TYR A 176 -9.75 12.99 -13.24
N PRO A 177 -9.17 14.20 -13.04
CA PRO A 177 -7.78 14.51 -13.42
C PRO A 177 -6.68 13.69 -12.73
N LEU A 178 -6.98 13.11 -11.56
CA LEU A 178 -6.06 12.26 -10.80
C LEU A 178 -6.04 10.81 -11.31
N MET A 179 -7.04 10.37 -12.06
CA MET A 179 -7.00 9.06 -12.70
C MET A 179 -5.81 8.99 -13.65
N GLY A 180 -5.32 7.77 -13.86
CA GLY A 180 -4.15 7.56 -14.72
C GLY A 180 -2.85 8.09 -14.13
N VAL A 181 -2.82 8.53 -12.87
CA VAL A 181 -1.59 8.93 -12.15
C VAL A 181 -1.27 7.94 -11.06
N ILE A 182 0.01 7.63 -10.91
CA ILE A 182 0.55 6.96 -9.73
C ILE A 182 1.54 7.89 -9.04
N LYS A 183 1.65 7.77 -7.72
CA LYS A 183 2.73 8.35 -6.95
C LYS A 183 3.81 7.30 -6.78
N ALA A 184 5.04 7.63 -7.13
CA ALA A 184 6.22 6.80 -6.91
C ALA A 184 6.99 7.34 -5.70
N GLU A 185 7.47 6.45 -4.84
CA GLU A 185 8.26 6.77 -3.66
C GLU A 185 9.51 5.89 -3.61
N VAL A 186 10.63 6.47 -3.22
CA VAL A 186 11.88 5.74 -2.97
C VAL A 186 12.46 6.18 -1.64
N PRO A 187 13.11 5.27 -0.89
CA PRO A 187 13.83 5.66 0.31
C PRO A 187 15.01 6.56 -0.09
N LEU A 188 15.34 7.51 0.77
CA LEU A 188 16.44 8.45 0.61
C LEU A 188 17.32 8.39 1.87
N GLY A 189 18.61 8.16 1.69
CA GLY A 189 19.59 8.32 2.76
C GLY A 189 19.71 9.78 3.20
N ALA A 190 20.15 10.00 4.45
CA ALA A 190 20.35 11.36 4.96
C ALA A 190 21.35 12.14 4.08
N GLY A 191 20.91 13.27 3.51
CA GLY A 191 21.74 14.11 2.63
C GLY A 191 21.98 13.53 1.24
N GLN A 192 21.32 12.43 0.87
CA GLN A 192 21.42 11.84 -0.46
C GLN A 192 20.53 12.61 -1.45
N TYR A 193 20.98 12.70 -2.69
CA TYR A 193 20.16 13.19 -3.81
C TYR A 193 19.88 12.04 -4.77
N LEU A 194 18.71 12.08 -5.40
CA LEU A 194 18.37 11.16 -6.47
C LEU A 194 18.90 11.68 -7.80
N ASP A 195 19.65 10.83 -8.47
CA ASP A 195 20.01 11.03 -9.86
C ASP A 195 18.75 11.12 -10.73
N SER A 196 18.67 12.18 -11.55
CA SER A 196 17.54 12.41 -12.43
C SER A 196 17.42 11.32 -13.50
N GLU A 197 18.54 10.75 -13.98
CA GLU A 197 18.51 9.66 -14.96
C GLU A 197 17.89 8.39 -14.37
N LEU A 198 18.18 8.09 -13.10
CA LEU A 198 17.54 7.00 -12.37
C LEU A 198 16.03 7.22 -12.26
N VAL A 199 15.58 8.43 -11.91
CA VAL A 199 14.15 8.75 -11.79
C VAL A 199 13.43 8.63 -13.14
N ASP A 200 14.08 9.06 -14.23
CA ASP A 200 13.56 8.91 -15.60
C ASP A 200 13.45 7.44 -15.99
N ARG A 201 14.49 6.65 -15.67
CA ARG A 201 14.48 5.21 -15.92
C ARG A 201 13.37 4.50 -15.17
N LEU A 202 13.23 4.75 -13.87
CA LEU A 202 12.16 4.17 -13.04
C LEU A 202 10.78 4.53 -13.57
N SER A 203 10.57 5.81 -13.92
CA SER A 203 9.30 6.29 -14.47
C SER A 203 8.99 5.63 -15.82
N ARG A 204 9.99 5.46 -16.69
CA ARG A 204 9.84 4.77 -17.98
C ARG A 204 9.47 3.31 -17.79
N CYS A 205 10.08 2.61 -16.82
CA CYS A 205 9.70 1.24 -16.46
C CYS A 205 8.24 1.16 -16.01
N LEU A 206 7.80 2.04 -15.11
CA LEU A 206 6.40 2.08 -14.65
C LEU A 206 5.42 2.34 -15.80
N VAL A 207 5.77 3.24 -16.72
CA VAL A 207 4.97 3.51 -17.92
C VAL A 207 4.91 2.30 -18.84
N ALA A 208 6.02 1.57 -19.04
CA ALA A 208 6.05 0.38 -19.88
C ALA A 208 5.12 -0.72 -19.34
N GLU A 209 5.03 -0.86 -18.02
CA GLU A 209 4.18 -1.85 -17.34
C GLU A 209 2.70 -1.44 -17.24
N ARG A 210 2.28 -0.28 -17.76
CA ARG A 210 0.90 0.21 -17.63
C ARG A 210 -0.14 -0.64 -18.37
N THR A 211 0.28 -1.38 -19.39
CA THR A 211 -0.63 -2.05 -20.33
C THR A 211 -1.23 -3.30 -19.68
N VAL A 212 -2.37 -3.09 -19.01
CA VAL A 212 -3.11 -4.10 -18.27
C VAL A 212 -4.60 -3.92 -18.49
N ALA A 213 -5.28 -5.05 -18.72
CA ALA A 213 -6.73 -5.26 -18.73
C ALA A 213 -7.55 -4.31 -19.65
N ALA A 214 -8.62 -4.85 -20.21
CA ALA A 214 -9.57 -4.06 -20.99
C ALA A 214 -10.22 -2.98 -20.09
N PRO A 215 -10.31 -1.72 -20.56
CA PRO A 215 -11.11 -0.68 -19.90
C PRO A 215 -12.50 -1.21 -19.52
N GLY A 216 -13.00 -0.81 -18.35
CA GLY A 216 -14.36 -1.13 -17.89
C GLY A 216 -14.54 -2.45 -17.14
N ARG A 217 -13.55 -3.36 -17.10
CA ARG A 217 -13.64 -4.58 -16.26
C ARG A 217 -13.26 -4.37 -14.80
N ASP A 218 -12.35 -3.43 -14.54
CA ASP A 218 -11.91 -3.08 -13.19
C ASP A 218 -11.93 -1.56 -13.07
N PRO A 219 -12.64 -0.95 -12.10
CA PRO A 219 -12.67 0.50 -11.93
C PRO A 219 -11.27 1.11 -11.70
N ARG A 220 -10.30 0.33 -11.22
CA ARG A 220 -8.92 0.76 -10.96
C ARG A 220 -7.96 0.55 -12.13
N TRP A 221 -8.48 0.10 -13.28
CA TRP A 221 -7.69 -0.20 -14.49
C TRP A 221 -6.72 0.93 -14.85
N HIS A 222 -7.14 2.18 -14.64
CA HIS A 222 -6.37 3.36 -15.01
C HIS A 222 -5.00 3.47 -14.32
N ALA A 223 -4.81 2.83 -13.17
CA ALA A 223 -3.57 2.87 -12.38
C ALA A 223 -2.91 1.48 -12.25
N HIS A 224 -3.37 0.48 -13.01
CA HIS A 224 -2.76 -0.84 -12.97
C HIS A 224 -1.38 -0.86 -13.61
N LEU A 225 -0.49 -1.61 -12.96
CA LEU A 225 0.79 -2.06 -13.48
C LEU A 225 0.72 -3.58 -13.65
N TYR A 226 1.19 -4.10 -14.77
CA TYR A 226 1.00 -5.49 -15.19
C TYR A 226 1.50 -6.50 -14.16
N PRO A 227 2.72 -6.36 -13.61
CA PRO A 227 3.23 -7.31 -12.62
C PRO A 227 2.41 -7.28 -11.33
N ILE A 228 1.99 -6.09 -10.88
CA ILE A 228 1.19 -5.92 -9.65
C ILE A 228 -0.20 -6.53 -9.85
N HIS A 229 -0.86 -6.23 -10.98
CA HIS A 229 -2.18 -6.78 -11.28
C HIS A 229 -2.17 -8.32 -11.34
N LEU A 230 -1.14 -8.91 -11.94
CA LEU A 230 -0.99 -10.37 -11.95
C LEU A 230 -0.74 -10.94 -10.54
N ALA A 231 0.08 -10.29 -9.73
CA ALA A 231 0.31 -10.68 -8.33
C ALA A 231 -0.99 -10.63 -7.51
N GLU A 232 -1.74 -9.53 -7.61
CA GLU A 232 -3.05 -9.39 -6.96
C GLU A 232 -4.03 -10.50 -7.40
N ARG A 233 -4.07 -10.84 -8.69
CA ARG A 233 -4.92 -11.94 -9.20
C ARG A 233 -4.48 -13.28 -8.65
N ALA A 234 -3.18 -13.57 -8.64
CA ALA A 234 -2.64 -14.82 -8.09
C ALA A 234 -2.95 -14.96 -6.59
N ILE A 235 -2.78 -13.89 -5.80
CA ILE A 235 -3.13 -13.87 -4.38
C ILE A 235 -4.65 -14.07 -4.21
N ARG A 236 -5.47 -13.40 -5.03
CA ARG A 236 -6.94 -13.48 -4.92
C ARG A 236 -7.47 -14.89 -5.12
N THR A 237 -6.88 -15.66 -6.03
CA THR A 237 -7.26 -17.07 -6.25
C THR A 237 -6.95 -17.98 -5.06
N ALA A 238 -6.11 -17.54 -4.12
CA ALA A 238 -5.80 -18.29 -2.91
C ALA A 238 -6.79 -18.03 -1.76
N PHE A 239 -7.63 -17.00 -1.85
CA PHE A 239 -8.60 -16.71 -0.80
C PHE A 239 -9.78 -17.66 -0.85
N VAL A 240 -10.22 -18.06 0.34
CA VAL A 240 -11.47 -18.80 0.53
C VAL A 240 -12.65 -17.88 0.21
N SER A 241 -13.66 -18.41 -0.49
CA SER A 241 -14.85 -17.62 -0.81
C SER A 241 -15.58 -17.20 0.45
N HIS A 242 -16.22 -16.03 0.40
CA HIS A 242 -17.04 -15.53 1.50
C HIS A 242 -18.17 -16.49 1.88
N THR A 243 -18.73 -17.23 0.92
CA THR A 243 -19.73 -18.27 1.17
C THR A 243 -19.18 -19.40 2.02
N VAL A 244 -17.97 -19.89 1.71
CA VAL A 244 -17.32 -20.96 2.49
C VAL A 244 -16.98 -20.46 3.89
N LEU A 245 -16.46 -19.24 4.03
CA LEU A 245 -16.19 -18.65 5.36
C LEU A 245 -17.47 -18.54 6.19
N ARG A 246 -18.57 -18.05 5.61
CA ARG A 246 -19.87 -17.96 6.30
C ARG A 246 -20.43 -19.32 6.70
N ALA A 247 -20.28 -20.33 5.84
CA ALA A 247 -20.73 -21.69 6.14
C ALA A 247 -19.88 -22.36 7.23
N ALA A 248 -18.58 -22.03 7.29
CA ALA A 248 -17.67 -22.53 8.32
C ALA A 248 -17.94 -21.90 9.70
N VAL A 249 -18.42 -20.66 9.76
CA VAL A 249 -18.87 -20.02 11.01
C VAL A 249 -20.19 -20.64 11.44
N LYS A 250 -20.11 -21.72 12.24
CA LYS A 250 -21.27 -22.29 12.93
C LYS A 250 -21.73 -21.34 14.01
N TRP A 251 -22.74 -20.52 13.72
CA TRP A 251 -23.43 -19.76 14.75
C TRP A 251 -24.06 -20.74 15.74
N PRO A 252 -23.85 -20.57 17.06
CA PRO A 252 -24.54 -21.39 18.04
C PRO A 252 -26.05 -21.24 17.79
N ARG A 253 -26.74 -22.37 17.63
CA ARG A 253 -28.20 -22.36 17.65
C ARG A 253 -28.59 -21.81 19.00
N ILE A 254 -29.32 -20.70 19.01
CA ILE A 254 -29.94 -20.20 20.23
C ILE A 254 -30.94 -21.28 20.64
N THR A 255 -30.55 -22.13 21.58
CA THR A 255 -31.49 -22.99 22.30
C THR A 255 -32.34 -22.07 23.16
N ALA A 256 -33.59 -21.89 22.75
CA ALA A 256 -34.63 -21.23 23.55
C ALA A 256 -34.92 -22.05 24.81
#